data_AF-A0A5N5T362-F1
#
_entry.id   AF-A0A5N5T362-F1
#
_cell.length_a   1.000
_cell.length_b   1.000
_cell.length_c   1.000
_cell.angle_alpha   90.00
_cell.angle_beta   90.00
_cell.angle_gamma   90.00
#
_symmetry.space_group_name_H-M   'P 1'
#
loop_
_entity.id
_entity.type
_entity.pdbx_description
1 polymer ?
#
loop_
_entity_poly.entity_id
_entity_poly.type
_entity_poly.pdbx_seq_one_letter_code
_entity_poly.pdbx_strand_id
1 'polypeptide(L)' 'MAEKSSIDTNSMTLTRFIIKEQKKVPHATGDLTQLLVSLQTACKVISSSVRKAGIAKLK' A
#
# COMPACT_ATOMS: atom_id res chain seq x y z
N MET A 1 19.25 -15.75 29.28
CA MET A 1 17.82 -15.42 29.46
C MET A 1 17.17 -15.50 28.10
N ALA A 2 16.11 -16.31 27.97
CA ALA A 2 15.46 -16.57 26.69
C ALA A 2 14.81 -15.29 26.14
N GLU A 3 15.32 -14.77 25.03
CA GLU A 3 14.67 -13.72 24.28
C GLU A 3 13.43 -14.34 23.63
N LYS A 4 12.29 -14.09 24.26
CA LYS A 4 10.97 -14.49 23.78
C LYS A 4 10.81 -13.92 22.38
N SER A 5 10.84 -14.77 21.36
CA SER A 5 10.52 -14.41 19.98
C SER A 5 9.05 -14.02 19.89
N SER A 6 8.72 -12.83 20.37
CA SER A 6 7.39 -12.24 20.25
C SER A 6 7.13 -12.00 18.77
N ILE A 7 6.07 -12.60 18.24
CA ILE A 7 5.62 -12.35 16.86
C ILE A 7 5.52 -10.84 16.65
N ASP A 8 6.34 -10.30 15.75
CA ASP A 8 6.21 -8.91 15.33
C ASP A 8 4.88 -8.75 14.60
N THR A 9 3.93 -8.10 15.27
CA THR A 9 2.57 -7.88 14.77
C THR A 9 2.48 -6.57 13.95
N ASN A 10 3.60 -5.85 13.76
CA ASN A 10 3.63 -4.61 13.00
C ASN A 10 3.63 -4.86 11.48
N SER A 11 2.45 -5.17 10.93
CA SER A 11 2.27 -5.17 9.48
C SER A 11 2.33 -3.74 8.94
N MET A 12 3.41 -3.42 8.22
CA MET A 12 3.56 -2.13 7.56
C MET A 12 2.78 -2.11 6.25
N THR A 13 1.80 -1.23 6.13
CA THR A 13 1.10 -0.99 4.86
C THR A 13 1.83 0.08 4.05
N LEU A 14 1.76 0.03 2.73
CA LEU A 14 2.40 1.02 1.86
C LEU A 14 1.87 2.45 2.15
N THR A 15 0.58 2.62 2.45
CA THR A 15 0.03 3.93 2.85
C THR A 15 0.66 4.43 4.15
N ARG A 16 0.82 3.55 5.15
CA ARG A 16 1.47 3.90 6.43
C ARG A 16 2.94 4.26 6.23
N PHE A 17 3.64 3.53 5.36
CA PHE A 17 5.01 3.86 4.97
C PHE A 17 5.10 5.25 4.33
N ILE A 18 4.27 5.56 3.34
CA ILE A 18 4.29 6.86 2.64
C ILE A 18 4.00 8.01 3.62
N ILE A 19 3.02 7.85 4.52
CA ILE A 19 2.73 8.88 5.54
C ILE A 19 3.90 9.04 6.51
N LYS A 20 4.58 7.94 6.88
CA LYS A 20 5.77 8.00 7.73
C LYS A 20 6.90 8.77 7.03
N GLU A 21 7.11 8.57 5.73
CA GLU A 21 8.10 9.30 4.94
C GLU A 21 7.73 10.77 4.78
N GLN A 22 6.46 11.09 4.50
CA GLN A 22 5.98 12.48 4.42
C GLN A 22 6.26 13.24 5.73
N LYS A 23 6.00 12.62 6.88
CA LYS A 23 6.24 13.22 8.20
C LYS A 23 7.71 13.56 8.50
N LYS A 24 8.67 12.96 7.78
CA LYS A 24 10.08 13.31 7.90
C LYS A 24 10.41 14.67 7.27
N VAL A 25 9.54 15.20 6.42
CA VAL A 25 9.75 16.46 5.70
C VAL A 25 8.83 17.53 6.28
N PRO A 26 9.35 18.52 7.03
CA PRO A 26 8.54 19.51 7.75
C PRO A 26 7.64 20.38 6.84
N HIS A 27 8.00 20.54 5.58
CA HIS A 27 7.29 21.36 4.60
C HIS A 27 6.39 20.56 3.65
N ALA A 28 6.22 19.25 3.89
CA ALA A 28 5.43 18.43 2.99
C ALA A 28 3.93 18.72 3.11
N THR A 29 3.32 19.18 2.01
CA THR A 29 1.89 19.50 1.89
C THR A 29 0.99 18.26 1.87
N GLY A 30 1.51 17.13 1.38
CA GLY A 30 0.78 15.88 1.20
C GLY A 30 0.27 15.61 -0.22
N ASP A 31 0.51 16.52 -1.16
CA ASP A 31 0.08 16.35 -2.56
C ASP A 31 0.69 15.09 -3.20
N LEU A 32 1.97 14.85 -2.97
CA LEU A 32 2.65 13.62 -3.40
C LEU A 32 2.04 12.37 -2.75
N THR A 33 1.71 12.43 -1.46
CA THR A 33 1.07 11.32 -0.76
C THR A 33 -0.29 10.99 -1.37
N GLN A 34 -1.09 12.00 -1.70
CA GLN A 34 -2.38 11.84 -2.36
C GLN A 34 -2.23 11.22 -3.76
N LEU A 35 -1.23 11.67 -4.53
CA LEU A 35 -0.90 11.08 -5.83
C LEU A 35 -0.54 9.60 -5.71
N LEU A 36 0.30 9.24 -4.75
CA LEU A 36 0.74 7.86 -4.53
C LEU A 36 -0.42 6.95 -4.07
N VAL A 37 -1.34 7.45 -3.24
CA VAL A 37 -2.55 6.71 -2.84
C VAL A 37 -3.48 6.48 -4.04
N SER A 38 -3.61 7.48 -4.92
CA SER A 38 -4.38 7.37 -6.16
C SER A 38 -3.79 6.32 -7.10
N LEU A 39 -2.47 6.34 -7.29
CA LEU A 39 -1.74 5.34 -8.07
C LEU A 39 -1.92 3.92 -7.50
N GLN A 40 -1.82 3.77 -6.17
CA GLN A 40 -2.02 2.49 -5.51
C GLN A 40 -3.45 1.96 -5.76
N THR A 41 -4.44 2.83 -5.80
CA THR A 41 -5.83 2.47 -6.10
C THR A 41 -5.98 2.03 -7.55
N ALA A 42 -5.38 2.75 -8.49
CA ALA A 42 -5.37 2.35 -9.90
C ALA A 42 -4.76 0.95 -10.09
N CYS A 43 -3.63 0.65 -9.44
CA CYS A 43 -3.00 -0.68 -9.51
C CYS A 43 -3.92 -1.79 -8.97
N LYS A 44 -4.67 -1.54 -7.88
CA LYS A 44 -5.65 -2.49 -7.33
C LYS A 44 -6.80 -2.73 -8.30
N VAL A 45 -7.29 -1.67 -8.95
CA VAL A 45 -8.36 -1.77 -9.96
C VAL A 45 -7.87 -2.57 -11.16
N ILE A 46 -6.68 -2.26 -11.70
CA ILE A 46 -6.09 -2.99 -12.83
C ILE A 46 -5.93 -4.47 -12.47
N SER A 47 -5.37 -4.78 -11.31
CA SER A 47 -5.19 -6.16 -10.83
C SER A 47 -6.53 -6.90 -10.74
N SER A 48 -7.57 -6.23 -10.22
CA SER A 48 -8.93 -6.80 -10.16
C SER A 48 -9.49 -7.07 -11.55
N SER A 49 -9.34 -6.11 -12.48
CA SER A 49 -9.83 -6.22 -13.85
C SER A 49 -9.12 -7.33 -14.62
N VAL A 50 -7.80 -7.45 -14.50
CA VAL A 50 -7.02 -8.53 -15.13
C VAL A 50 -7.45 -9.90 -14.60
N ARG A 51 -7.65 -10.05 -13.29
CA ARG A 51 -8.12 -11.31 -12.70
C ARG A 51 -9.53 -11.69 -13.18
N LYS A 52 -10.42 -10.71 -13.34
CA LYS A 52 -11.77 -10.90 -13.89
C LYS A 52 -11.76 -11.21 -15.39
N ALA A 53 -10.83 -10.65 -16.16
CA ALA A 53 -10.71 -10.91 -17.59
C ALA A 53 -10.45 -12.40 -17.91
N GLY A 54 -9.75 -13.11 -17.02
CA GLY A 54 -9.57 -14.56 -17.12
C GLY A 54 -10.88 -15.35 -16.98
N ILE A 55 -11.84 -14.84 -16.19
CA ILE A 55 -13.17 -15.46 -16.00
C ILE A 55 -14.11 -15.08 -17.14
N ALA A 56 -14.06 -13.82 -17.60
CA ALA A 56 -14.89 -13.33 -18.70
C ALA A 56 -14.62 -14.03 -20.06
N LYS A 57 -13.44 -14.67 -20.21
CA LYS A 57 -13.06 -15.45 -21.39
C LYS A 57 -13.39 -16.95 -21.29
N LEU A 58 -13.96 -17.44 -20.19
CA LEU A 58 -14.47 -18.81 -20.11
C LEU A 58 -15.89 -18.84 -20.71
N LYS A 59 -15.94 -18.94 -22.04
CA LYS A 59 -17.10 -19.43 -22.79
C LYS A 59 -16.80 -20.82 -23.30
#